data_AF-A0A7C3F5I8-F1
#
_entry.id   AF-A0A7C3F5I8-F1
#
_cell.length_a   1.000
_cell.length_b   1.000
_cell.length_c   1.000
_cell.angle_alpha   90.00
_cell.angle_beta   90.00
_cell.angle_gamma   90.00
#
_symmetry.space_group_name_H-M   'P 1'
#
loop_
_entity.id
_entity.type
_entity.pdbx_description
1 polymer ?
#
loop_
_entity_poly.entity_id
_entity_poly.type
_entity_poly.pdbx_seq_one_letter_code
_entity_poly.pdbx_strand_id
1 'polypeptide(L)'
;MKTLTISPDDKAVSALLRRAQEGGVILRSPDGREFILAEIDDFDREIELTRKNKRLMKLLDERAKQTRTIPLVEAAARLNS
;
A
#
# COMPACT_ATOMS: atom_id res chain seq x y z
N MET A 1 -12.49 -2.38 -9.69
CA MET A 1 -13.22 -1.61 -8.65
C MET A 1 -14.05 -0.56 -9.36
N LYS A 2 -15.22 -0.17 -8.81
CA LYS A 2 -16.02 0.93 -9.36
C LYS A 2 -15.85 2.14 -8.46
N THR A 3 -15.50 3.28 -9.03
CA THR A 3 -15.41 4.53 -8.29
C THR A 3 -16.82 5.14 -8.21
N LEU A 4 -17.27 5.42 -6.99
CA LEU A 4 -18.49 6.17 -6.74
C LEU A 4 -18.10 7.55 -6.25
N THR A 5 -18.58 8.60 -6.92
CA THR A 5 -18.39 9.97 -6.46
C THR A 5 -19.34 10.21 -5.30
N ILE A 6 -18.79 10.53 -4.14
CA ILE A 6 -19.58 10.89 -2.95
C ILE A 6 -19.89 12.38 -3.00
N SER A 7 -21.16 12.73 -2.77
CA SER A 7 -21.55 14.13 -2.62
C SER A 7 -20.96 14.71 -1.33
N PRO A 8 -20.40 15.93 -1.35
CA PRO A 8 -19.97 16.63 -0.13
C PRO A 8 -21.11 16.82 0.89
N ASP A 9 -22.36 16.83 0.42
CA ASP A 9 -23.54 17.01 1.27
C ASP A 9 -23.98 15.73 1.98
N ASP A 10 -23.44 14.56 1.59
CA ASP A 10 -23.64 13.32 2.32
C ASP A 10 -22.82 13.35 3.61
N LYS A 11 -23.47 13.82 4.69
CA LYS A 11 -22.84 13.98 6.00
C LYS A 11 -22.33 12.67 6.58
N ALA A 12 -22.99 11.55 6.28
CA ALA A 12 -22.64 10.25 6.86
C ALA A 12 -21.37 9.72 6.19
N VAL A 13 -21.35 9.66 4.86
CA VAL A 13 -20.18 9.16 4.13
C VAL A 13 -18.99 10.12 4.26
N SER A 14 -19.23 11.42 4.22
CA SER A 14 -18.17 12.43 4.42
C SER A 14 -17.53 12.33 5.82
N ALA A 15 -18.30 12.04 6.86
CA ALA A 15 -17.76 11.83 8.20
C ALA A 15 -16.89 10.56 8.29
N LEU A 16 -17.26 9.49 7.58
CA LEU A 16 -16.44 8.27 7.49
C LEU A 16 -15.15 8.51 6.70
N LEU A 17 -15.21 9.24 5.59
CA LEU A 17 -14.03 9.61 4.80
C LEU A 17 -13.04 10.43 5.62
N ARG A 18 -13.51 11.42 6.39
CA ARG A 18 -12.63 12.19 7.30
C ARG A 18 -11.94 11.33 8.34
N ARG A 19 -12.65 10.34 8.92
CA ARG A 19 -12.03 9.39 9.86
C ARG A 19 -11.00 8.49 9.17
N ALA A 20 -11.25 8.08 7.93
CA ALA A 20 -10.33 7.27 7.16
C ALA A 20 -9.03 8.00 6.81
N GLN A 21 -9.07 9.33 6.66
CA GLN A 21 -7.87 10.17 6.46
C GLN A 21 -6.93 10.19 7.67
N GLU A 22 -7.41 9.85 8.87
CA GLU A 22 -6.61 9.83 10.10
C GLU A 22 -5.89 8.48 10.33
N GLY A 23 -6.03 7.50 9.44
CA GLY A 23 -5.32 6.21 9.53
C GLY A 23 -6.11 4.96 9.10
N GLY A 24 -7.09 5.08 8.21
CA GLY A 24 -7.94 3.98 7.77
C GLY A 24 -8.94 3.51 8.83
N VAL A 25 -10.09 2.98 8.40
CA VAL A 25 -11.12 2.46 9.32
C VAL A 25 -11.68 1.12 8.83
N ILE A 26 -11.95 0.23 9.78
CA ILE A 26 -12.67 -1.03 9.53
C ILE A 26 -14.16 -0.81 9.82
N LEU A 27 -15.00 -1.01 8.81
CA LEU A 27 -16.45 -0.97 8.90
C LEU A 27 -16.97 -2.39 9.05
N ARG A 28 -17.61 -2.71 10.18
CA ARG A 28 -18.28 -4.00 10.39
C ARG A 28 -19.78 -3.85 10.19
N SER A 29 -20.36 -4.65 9.31
CA SER A 29 -21.81 -4.70 9.10
C SER A 29 -22.49 -5.51 10.22
N PRO A 30 -23.81 -5.32 10.43
CA PRO A 30 -24.56 -6.06 11.45
C PRO A 30 -24.53 -7.59 11.27
N ASP A 31 -24.35 -8.06 10.04
CA ASP A 31 -24.20 -9.49 9.72
C ASP A 31 -22.74 -9.98 9.77
N GLY A 32 -21.84 -9.18 10.35
CA GLY A 32 -20.48 -9.57 10.69
C GLY A 32 -19.46 -9.46 9.56
N ARG A 33 -19.84 -8.97 8.36
CA ARG A 33 -18.85 -8.69 7.30
C ARG A 33 -18.04 -7.45 7.63
N GLU A 34 -16.79 -7.45 7.21
CA GLU A 34 -15.86 -6.34 7.44
C GLU A 34 -15.40 -5.73 6.12
N PHE A 35 -15.28 -4.41 6.11
CA PHE A 35 -14.82 -3.60 4.99
C PHE A 35 -13.76 -2.64 5.47
N ILE A 36 -12.81 -2.29 4.61
CA ILE A 36 -11.79 -1.30 4.92
C ILE A 36 -12.09 -0.04 4.10
N LEU A 37 -12.08 1.11 4.77
CA LEU A 37 -12.09 2.43 4.14
C LEU A 37 -10.79 3.13 4.50
N ALA A 38 -9.97 3.41 3.50
CA ALA A 38 -8.72 4.13 3.64
C ALA A 38 -8.50 5.01 2.41
N GLU A 39 -7.78 6.11 2.60
CA GLU A 39 -7.40 7.01 1.51
C GLU A 39 -6.48 6.26 0.54
N ILE A 40 -6.64 6.41 -0.78
CA ILE A 40 -5.92 5.59 -1.77
C ILE A 40 -4.39 5.79 -1.74
N ASP A 41 -3.87 6.86 -1.13
CA ASP A 41 -2.43 7.03 -0.82
C ASP A 41 -1.93 6.10 0.34
N ASP A 42 -2.78 5.13 0.75
CA ASP A 42 -2.52 3.94 1.59
C ASP A 42 -1.40 3.05 1.01
N PHE A 43 -0.15 3.49 1.16
CA PHE A 43 1.04 2.72 0.79
C PHE A 43 1.04 1.30 1.41
N ASP A 44 0.36 1.11 2.53
CA ASP A 44 0.21 -0.18 3.20
C ASP A 44 -0.63 -1.19 2.38
N ARG A 45 -1.64 -0.72 1.65
CA ARG A 45 -2.36 -1.57 0.70
C ARG A 45 -1.48 -1.94 -0.49
N GLU A 46 -0.65 -1.02 -0.96
CA GLU A 46 0.31 -1.28 -2.02
C GLU A 46 1.37 -2.31 -1.58
N ILE A 47 1.83 -2.24 -0.33
CA ILE A 47 2.70 -3.26 0.29
C ILE A 47 1.99 -4.61 0.37
N GLU A 48 0.72 -4.66 0.79
CA GLU A 48 -0.05 -5.90 0.84
C GLU A 48 -0.20 -6.56 -0.54
N LEU A 49 -0.44 -5.77 -1.58
CA LEU A 49 -0.56 -6.25 -2.95
C LEU A 49 0.79 -6.66 -3.52
N THR A 50 1.83 -5.89 -3.24
CA THR A 50 3.22 -6.17 -3.66
C THR A 50 3.72 -7.48 -3.06
N ARG A 51 3.45 -7.74 -1.77
CA ARG A 51 3.79 -9.01 -1.10
C ARG A 51 3.06 -10.22 -1.69
N LYS A 52 1.89 -10.02 -2.33
CA LYS A 52 1.16 -11.09 -3.02
C LYS A 52 1.75 -11.42 -4.40
N ASN A 53 2.63 -10.59 -4.95
CA ASN A 53 3.31 -10.87 -6.21
C ASN A 53 4.44 -11.90 -6.02
N LYS A 54 4.10 -13.18 -6.16
CA LYS A 54 5.03 -14.30 -5.95
C LYS A 54 6.29 -14.24 -6.82
N ARG A 55 6.20 -13.73 -8.05
CA ARG A 55 7.36 -13.62 -8.95
C ARG A 55 8.33 -12.55 -8.46
N LEU A 56 7.81 -11.39 -8.05
CA LEU A 56 8.61 -10.33 -7.45
C LEU A 56 9.23 -10.80 -6.12
N MET A 57 8.44 -11.40 -5.23
CA MET A 57 8.94 -11.90 -3.94
C MET A 57 10.02 -12.96 -4.13
N LYS A 58 9.87 -13.88 -5.09
CA LYS A 58 10.92 -14.87 -5.42
C LYS A 58 12.21 -14.21 -5.90
N LEU A 59 12.11 -13.20 -6.78
CA LEU A 59 13.29 -12.44 -7.24
C LEU A 59 13.98 -11.71 -6.08
N LEU A 60 13.20 -11.10 -5.17
CA LEU A 60 13.72 -10.42 -4.00
C LEU A 60 14.39 -11.40 -3.03
N ASP A 61 13.81 -12.58 -2.81
CA ASP A 61 14.39 -13.66 -1.99
C ASP A 61 15.71 -14.18 -2.58
N GLU A 62 15.80 -14.30 -3.90
CA GLU A 62 17.04 -14.69 -4.59
C GLU A 62 18.12 -13.62 -4.44
N ARG A 63 17.75 -12.33 -4.59
CA ARG A 63 18.68 -11.20 -4.42
C ARG A 63 19.12 -11.01 -2.98
N ALA A 64 18.25 -11.24 -2.00
CA ALA A 64 18.58 -11.12 -0.59
C ALA A 64 19.68 -12.10 -0.13
N LYS A 65 19.84 -13.22 -0.84
CA LYS A 65 20.90 -14.21 -0.57
C LYS A 65 22.27 -13.81 -1.14
N GLN A 66 22.34 -12.77 -1.97
CA GLN A 66 23.59 -12.30 -2.54
C GLN A 66 24.39 -11.52 -1.49
N THR A 67 25.54 -12.05 -1.08
CA THR A 67 26.42 -11.44 -0.07
C THR A 67 27.50 -10.53 -0.66
N ARG A 68 27.59 -10.45 -1.99
CA ARG A 68 28.57 -9.60 -2.67
C ARG A 68 28.19 -8.13 -2.51
N THR A 69 29.01 -7.40 -1.77
CA THR A 69 28.96 -5.96 -1.62
C THR A 69 30.10 -5.30 -2.38
N ILE A 70 29.88 -4.09 -2.90
CA ILE A 70 30.94 -3.22 -3.43
C ILE A 70 31.06 -1.96 -2.55
N PRO A 71 32.23 -1.33 -2.46
CA PRO A 71 32.38 -0.05 -1.78
C PRO A 71 31.46 1.02 -2.39
N LEU A 72 30.93 1.92 -1.57
CA LEU A 72 30.02 2.98 -2.02
C LEU A 72 30.61 3.84 -3.14
N VAL A 73 31.91 4.13 -3.10
CA VAL A 73 32.62 4.88 -4.13
C VAL A 73 32.58 4.17 -5.50
N GLU A 74 32.68 2.85 -5.50
CA GLU A 74 32.59 2.04 -6.72
C GLU A 74 31.14 1.98 -7.22
N ALA A 75 30.17 1.88 -6.32
CA ALA A 75 28.75 1.92 -6.67
C ALA A 75 28.37 3.26 -7.34
N ALA A 76 28.81 4.39 -6.77
CA ALA A 76 28.54 5.71 -7.32
C ALA A 76 29.16 5.90 -8.71
N ALA A 77 30.38 5.38 -8.93
CA ALA A 77 31.04 5.44 -10.24
C ALA A 77 30.28 4.67 -11.33
N ARG A 78 29.65 3.54 -10.98
CA ARG A 78 28.85 2.72 -11.92
C ARG A 78 27.47 3.29 -12.24
N LEU A 79 26.95 4.20 -11.42
CA LEU A 79 25.63 4.81 -11.62
C LEU A 79 25.70 6.12 -12.41
N ASN A 80 26.87 6.77 -12.44
CA ASN A 80 27.11 8.05 -13.14
C ASN A 80 27.81 7.86 -14.50
N SER A 81 27.85 6.64 -15.03
CA SER A 81 28.38 6.26 -16.35
C SER A 81 27.24 5.92 -17.31
#